data_AF-A0A8T0JRY6-F1
#
_entry.id   AF-A0A8T0JRY6-F1
#
_cell.length_a   1.000
_cell.length_b   1.000
_cell.length_c   1.000
_cell.angle_alpha   90.00
_cell.angle_beta   90.00
_cell.angle_gamma   90.00
#
_symmetry.space_group_name_H-M   'P 1'
#
loop_
_entity.id
_entity.type
_entity.pdbx_description
1 polymer ?
#
loop_
_entity_poly.entity_id
_entity_poly.type
_entity_poly.pdbx_seq_one_letter_code
_entity_poly.pdbx_strand_id
1 'polypeptide(L)'
;MPFVHDDHWWCYSVKLSSLEIFVIDSLGKGIRDRKRIDTAVAENMARFFCLLMNRPEGSIAPLTVKQANISSQPNLHDCGVIMLKAMEIWDGDEKYNGKSMPQYTTEELLGIRKKYVCD
;
A
#
# COMPACT_ATOMS: atom_id res chain seq x y z
N MET A 1 -0.46 -1.25 6.17
CA MET A 1 -0.46 0.06 6.85
C MET A 1 -1.07 1.11 5.92
N PRO A 2 -2.30 1.58 6.18
CA PRO A 2 -2.88 2.71 5.45
C PRO A 2 -2.05 3.98 5.62
N PHE A 3 -2.04 4.84 4.62
CA PHE A 3 -1.41 6.15 4.67
C PHE A 3 -2.24 7.15 3.87
N VAL A 4 -2.34 8.39 4.37
CA VAL A 4 -3.00 9.50 3.69
C VAL A 4 -2.08 10.72 3.61
N HIS A 5 -2.06 11.37 2.46
CA HIS A 5 -1.42 12.67 2.25
C HIS A 5 -2.10 13.38 1.08
N ASP A 6 -2.34 14.68 1.20
CA ASP A 6 -2.98 15.50 0.16
C ASP A 6 -4.25 14.84 -0.42
N ASP A 7 -5.16 14.41 0.46
CA ASP A 7 -6.44 13.74 0.14
C ASP A 7 -6.33 12.43 -0.66
N HIS A 8 -5.14 11.84 -0.75
CA HIS A 8 -4.90 10.58 -1.42
C HIS A 8 -4.53 9.46 -0.44
N TRP A 9 -5.18 8.31 -0.60
CA TRP A 9 -4.97 7.11 0.22
C TRP A 9 -4.18 6.04 -0.55
N TRP A 10 -3.21 5.44 0.12
CA TRP A 10 -2.51 4.23 -0.34
C TRP A 10 -2.15 3.37 0.87
N CYS A 11 -1.56 2.20 0.66
CA CYS A 11 -1.05 1.40 1.77
C CYS A 11 0.34 0.84 1.54
N TYR A 12 1.04 0.61 2.65
CA TYR A 12 2.29 -0.14 2.69
C TYR A 12 2.05 -1.55 3.20
N SER A 13 2.68 -2.54 2.59
CA SER A 13 2.72 -3.91 3.09
C SER A 13 4.17 -4.36 3.26
N VAL A 14 4.49 -5.07 4.34
CA VAL A 14 5.85 -5.55 4.60
C VAL A 14 5.92 -7.05 4.43
N LYS A 15 6.84 -7.50 3.57
CA LYS A 15 7.22 -8.90 3.49
C LYS A 15 8.29 -9.19 4.53
N LEU A 16 7.86 -9.73 5.68
CA LEU A 16 8.73 -9.92 6.85
C LEU A 16 9.95 -10.80 6.58
N SER A 17 9.82 -11.82 5.71
CA SER A 17 10.91 -12.75 5.41
C SER A 17 12.08 -12.10 4.66
N SER A 18 11.81 -11.08 3.84
CA SER A 18 12.82 -10.35 3.07
C SER A 18 13.07 -8.93 3.58
N LEU A 19 12.28 -8.45 4.54
CA LEU A 19 12.25 -7.06 4.99
C LEU A 19 12.12 -6.08 3.80
N GLU A 20 11.24 -6.42 2.87
CA GLU A 20 10.85 -5.55 1.77
C GLU A 20 9.54 -4.84 2.13
N ILE A 21 9.40 -3.58 1.72
CA ILE A 21 8.16 -2.82 1.87
C ILE A 21 7.57 -2.49 0.51
N PHE A 22 6.30 -2.83 0.32
CA PHE A 22 5.56 -2.65 -0.91
C PHE A 22 4.60 -1.47 -0.77
N VAL A 23 4.66 -0.54 -1.72
CA VAL A 23 3.72 0.57 -1.88
C VAL A 23 2.59 0.11 -2.79
N ILE A 24 1.37 0.11 -2.29
CA ILE A 24 0.17 -0.28 -3.01
C ILE A 24 -0.65 0.98 -3.21
N ASP A 25 -0.55 1.56 -4.41
CA ASP A 25 -1.11 2.87 -4.76
C ASP A 25 -1.85 2.79 -6.10
N SER A 26 -3.16 3.06 -6.07
CA SER A 26 -4.03 2.92 -7.24
C SER A 26 -4.13 4.17 -8.10
N LEU A 27 -3.73 5.36 -7.62
CA LEU A 27 -3.95 6.59 -8.36
C LEU A 27 -2.84 6.86 -9.39
N GLY A 28 -1.66 6.23 -9.24
CA GLY A 28 -0.54 6.25 -10.21
C GLY A 28 0.06 7.63 -10.54
N LYS A 29 -0.61 8.73 -10.17
CA LYS A 29 -0.15 10.10 -10.28
C LYS A 29 0.90 10.33 -9.19
N GLY A 30 2.00 11.00 -9.55
CA GLY A 30 3.06 11.30 -8.61
C GLY A 30 2.54 12.18 -7.46
N ILE A 31 2.36 11.58 -6.28
CA ILE A 31 2.20 12.36 -5.04
C ILE A 31 3.47 13.19 -4.85
N ARG A 32 3.30 14.48 -4.55
CA ARG A 32 4.41 15.36 -4.22
C ARG A 32 5.20 14.76 -3.05
N ASP A 33 6.51 14.77 -3.14
CA ASP A 33 7.40 14.21 -2.11
C ASP A 33 7.21 12.70 -1.82
N ARG A 34 6.53 11.92 -2.69
CA ARG A 34 6.33 10.46 -2.52
C ARG A 34 7.61 9.74 -2.11
N LYS A 35 8.72 10.00 -2.81
CA LYS A 35 10.02 9.38 -2.53
C LYS A 35 10.49 9.66 -1.09
N ARG A 36 10.33 10.90 -0.61
CA ARG A 36 10.73 11.28 0.76
C ARG A 36 9.85 10.56 1.80
N ILE A 37 8.55 10.47 1.54
CA ILE A 37 7.60 9.76 2.41
C ILE A 37 7.95 8.28 2.47
N ASP A 38 8.15 7.64 1.32
CA ASP A 38 8.49 6.22 1.24
C ASP A 38 9.81 5.90 1.96
N THR A 39 10.83 6.74 1.79
CA THR A 39 12.10 6.62 2.52
C THR A 39 11.89 6.72 4.04
N ALA A 40 11.17 7.74 4.50
CA ALA A 40 10.90 7.91 5.93
C ALA A 40 10.12 6.73 6.52
N VAL A 41 9.13 6.20 5.77
CA VAL A 41 8.38 5.01 6.18
C VAL A 41 9.29 3.79 6.26
N ALA A 42 10.15 3.56 5.26
CA ALA A 42 11.09 2.44 5.25
C ALA A 42 12.09 2.48 6.41
N GLU A 43 12.63 3.66 6.72
CA GLU A 43 13.52 3.89 7.86
C GLU A 43 12.81 3.65 9.20
N ASN A 44 11.60 4.20 9.35
CA ASN A 44 10.81 4.02 10.57
C ASN A 44 10.41 2.55 10.79
N MET A 45 10.09 1.82 9.72
CA MET A 45 9.82 0.38 9.81
C MET A 45 11.07 -0.40 10.23
N ALA A 46 12.26 -0.04 9.74
CA ALA A 46 13.51 -0.68 10.17
C ALA A 46 13.77 -0.47 11.66
N ARG A 47 13.56 0.75 12.18
CA ARG A 47 13.65 1.05 13.62
C ARG A 47 12.60 0.29 14.43
N PHE A 48 11.35 0.27 13.96
CA PHE A 48 10.27 -0.50 14.58
C PHE A 48 10.63 -1.99 14.68
N PHE A 49 11.20 -2.58 13.63
CA PHE A 49 11.63 -3.97 13.67
C PHE A 49 12.86 -4.23 14.54
N CYS A 50 13.76 -3.25 14.70
CA CYS A 50 14.83 -3.36 15.71
C CYS A 50 14.23 -3.51 17.10
N LEU A 51 13.27 -2.66 17.46
CA LEU A 51 12.56 -2.71 18.73
C LEU A 51 11.79 -4.04 18.90
N LEU A 52 10.99 -4.41 17.90
CA LEU A 52 10.15 -5.60 17.94
C LEU A 52 10.96 -6.90 18.08
N MET A 53 12.13 -6.96 17.44
CA MET A 53 13.02 -8.13 17.46
C MET A 53 14.13 -8.04 18.52
N ASN A 54 14.06 -7.06 19.43
CA ASN A 54 15.08 -6.81 20.46
C ASN A 54 16.51 -6.75 19.90
N ARG A 55 16.70 -6.02 18.80
CA ARG A 55 18.00 -5.76 18.19
C ARG A 55 18.44 -4.31 18.46
N PRO A 56 19.75 -4.01 18.50
CA PRO A 56 20.23 -2.65 18.61
C PRO A 56 19.65 -1.74 17.52
N GLU A 57 19.34 -0.49 17.86
CA GLU A 57 18.88 0.50 16.87
C GLU A 57 19.94 0.68 15.76
N GLY A 58 19.49 0.74 14.51
CA GLY A 58 20.36 0.84 13.33
C GLY A 58 20.95 -0.49 12.84
N SER A 59 20.71 -1.61 13.54
CA SER A 59 21.17 -2.93 13.09
C SER A 59 20.39 -3.50 11.91
N ILE A 60 19.18 -3.00 11.67
CA ILE A 60 18.39 -3.28 10.47
C ILE A 60 18.49 -2.07 9.56
N ALA A 61 18.96 -2.29 8.33
CA ALA A 61 18.99 -1.25 7.30
C ALA A 61 17.56 -0.81 6.91
N PRO A 62 17.37 0.40 6.36
CA PRO A 62 16.08 0.81 5.81
C PRO A 62 15.52 -0.23 4.84
N LEU A 63 14.23 -0.54 4.96
CA LEU A 63 13.60 -1.58 4.13
C LEU A 63 13.65 -1.18 2.65
N THR A 64 13.86 -2.16 1.77
CA THR A 64 13.81 -1.92 0.32
C THR A 64 12.38 -1.61 -0.11
N VAL A 65 12.16 -0.41 -0.65
CA VAL A 65 10.85 0.02 -1.15
C VAL A 65 10.60 -0.53 -2.56
N LYS A 66 9.45 -1.17 -2.77
CA LYS A 66 8.97 -1.68 -4.06
C LYS A 66 7.59 -1.12 -4.37
N GLN A 67 7.34 -0.78 -5.64
CA GLN A 67 5.97 -0.46 -6.08
C GLN A 67 5.25 -1.77 -6.39
N ALA A 68 4.07 -1.97 -5.81
CA ALA A 68 3.25 -3.13 -6.12
C ALA A 68 2.71 -3.01 -7.54
N ASN A 69 2.75 -4.11 -8.28
CA ASN A 69 2.20 -4.15 -9.63
C ASN A 69 0.67 -4.31 -9.55
N ILE A 70 -0.05 -3.21 -9.38
CA ILE A 70 -1.52 -3.18 -9.34
C ILE A 70 -2.08 -2.40 -10.53
N SER A 71 -3.39 -2.53 -10.75
CA SER A 71 -4.12 -1.75 -11.74
C SER A 71 -4.43 -0.37 -11.21
N SER A 72 -4.36 0.65 -12.08
CA SER A 72 -4.82 1.99 -11.74
C SER A 72 -6.33 2.01 -11.53
N GLN A 73 -6.78 2.83 -10.60
CA GLN A 73 -8.20 3.06 -10.36
C GLN A 73 -8.87 3.77 -11.56
N PRO A 74 -10.15 3.51 -11.83
CA PRO A 74 -10.86 4.07 -12.98
C PRO A 74 -11.31 5.52 -12.80
N ASN A 75 -11.18 6.10 -11.61
CA ASN A 75 -11.66 7.45 -11.27
C ASN A 75 -10.71 8.16 -10.30
N LEU A 76 -11.07 9.34 -9.77
CA LEU A 76 -10.17 10.14 -8.93
C LEU A 76 -10.48 10.09 -7.42
N HIS A 77 -11.39 9.22 -6.97
CA HIS A 77 -11.91 9.28 -5.60
C HIS A 77 -12.00 7.92 -4.88
N ASP A 78 -11.74 6.81 -5.55
CA ASP A 78 -11.82 5.47 -4.96
C ASP A 78 -10.50 4.92 -4.40
N CYS A 79 -9.48 5.76 -4.21
CA CYS A 79 -8.20 5.34 -3.64
C CYS A 79 -8.37 4.71 -2.24
N GLY A 80 -9.26 5.27 -1.40
CA GLY A 80 -9.59 4.69 -0.10
C GLY A 80 -10.27 3.32 -0.20
N VAL A 81 -11.15 3.12 -1.18
CA VAL A 81 -11.87 1.85 -1.38
C VAL A 81 -10.92 0.76 -1.87
N ILE A 82 -10.03 1.09 -2.82
CA ILE A 82 -9.03 0.15 -3.31
C ILE A 82 -8.00 -0.16 -2.23
N MET A 83 -7.61 0.82 -1.42
CA MET A 83 -6.77 0.58 -0.24
C MET A 83 -7.42 -0.42 0.73
N LEU A 84 -8.72 -0.30 1.02
CA LEU A 84 -9.44 -1.27 1.85
C LEU A 84 -9.43 -2.67 1.22
N LYS A 85 -9.67 -2.77 -0.10
CA LYS A 85 -9.57 -4.04 -0.82
C LYS A 85 -8.16 -4.62 -0.79
N ALA A 86 -7.12 -3.80 -0.92
CA ALA A 86 -5.74 -4.24 -0.84
C ALA A 86 -5.43 -4.85 0.53
N MET A 87 -5.92 -4.26 1.62
CA MET A 87 -5.76 -4.86 2.95
C MET A 87 -6.45 -6.22 3.12
N GLU A 88 -7.51 -6.46 2.34
CA GLU A 88 -8.27 -7.70 2.40
C GLU A 88 -7.64 -8.82 1.56
N ILE A 89 -7.13 -8.51 0.36
CA ILE A 89 -6.78 -9.55 -0.63
C ILE A 89 -5.33 -9.51 -1.13
N TRP A 90 -4.57 -8.45 -0.85
CA TRP A 90 -3.22 -8.35 -1.40
C TRP A 90 -2.26 -9.26 -0.65
N ASP A 91 -1.59 -10.15 -1.39
CA ASP A 91 -0.57 -11.07 -0.87
C ASP A 91 0.77 -11.00 -1.62
N GLY A 92 0.86 -10.15 -2.64
CA GLY A 92 2.05 -9.92 -3.45
C GLY A 92 2.17 -10.80 -4.69
N ASP A 93 1.32 -11.80 -4.88
CA ASP A 93 1.33 -12.65 -6.08
C ASP A 93 0.54 -12.01 -7.23
N GLU A 94 1.02 -12.17 -8.46
CA GLU A 94 0.37 -11.63 -9.67
C GLU A 94 -0.75 -12.54 -10.19
N LYS A 95 -1.84 -12.64 -9.42
CA LYS A 95 -2.96 -13.55 -9.70
C LYS A 95 -3.99 -13.02 -10.71
N TYR A 96 -3.89 -11.76 -11.10
CA TYR A 96 -4.92 -11.06 -11.88
C TYR A 96 -4.37 -10.56 -13.22
N ASN A 97 -4.25 -11.45 -14.21
CA ASN A 97 -3.72 -11.11 -15.54
C ASN A 97 -2.36 -10.40 -15.48
N GLY A 98 -1.44 -10.89 -14.65
CA GLY A 98 -0.12 -10.27 -14.44
C GLY A 98 -0.14 -9.05 -13.53
N LYS A 99 -1.17 -8.91 -12.68
CA LYS A 99 -1.27 -7.91 -11.62
C LYS A 99 -1.53 -8.57 -10.28
N SER A 100 -1.12 -7.89 -9.21
CA SER A 100 -1.30 -8.34 -7.82
C SER A 100 -2.63 -7.94 -7.19
N MET A 101 -3.49 -7.24 -7.93
CA MET A 101 -4.87 -6.90 -7.55
C MET A 101 -5.77 -6.94 -8.79
N PRO A 102 -7.09 -7.21 -8.64
CA PRO A 102 -8.05 -7.09 -9.72
C PRO A 102 -8.09 -5.67 -10.31
N GLN A 103 -8.42 -5.58 -11.60
CA GLN A 103 -8.84 -4.32 -12.19
C GLN A 103 -10.33 -4.15 -11.92
N TYR A 104 -10.71 -3.06 -11.25
CA TYR A 104 -12.10 -2.77 -10.94
C TYR A 104 -12.70 -1.73 -11.90
N THR A 105 -13.98 -1.89 -12.22
CA THR A 105 -14.78 -0.82 -12.84
C THR A 105 -15.36 0.13 -11.79
N THR A 106 -15.88 1.28 -12.23
CA THR A 106 -16.54 2.25 -11.34
C THR A 106 -17.78 1.66 -10.67
N GLU A 107 -18.53 0.80 -11.38
CA GLU A 107 -19.73 0.14 -10.87
C GLU A 107 -19.40 -0.88 -9.78
N GLU A 108 -18.32 -1.66 -9.97
CA GLU A 108 -17.83 -2.60 -8.96
C GLU A 108 -17.39 -1.87 -7.69
N LEU A 109 -16.64 -0.77 -7.83
CA LEU A 109 -16.20 0.06 -6.71
C LEU A 109 -17.39 0.72 -5.99
N LEU A 110 -18.42 1.15 -6.72
CA LEU A 110 -19.68 1.62 -6.12
C LEU A 110 -20.34 0.52 -5.28
N GLY A 111 -20.41 -0.71 -5.79
CA GLY A 111 -20.93 -1.86 -5.06
C GLY A 111 -20.12 -2.16 -3.79
N ILE A 112 -18.80 -2.01 -3.85
CA ILE A 112 -17.91 -2.18 -2.70
C ILE A 112 -18.13 -1.07 -1.67
N ARG A 113 -18.20 0.21 -2.07
CA ARG A 113 -18.46 1.35 -1.17
C ARG A 113 -19.70 1.16 -0.31
N LYS A 114 -20.79 0.70 -0.95
CA LYS A 114 -22.07 0.45 -0.27
C LYS A 114 -21.97 -0.60 0.85
N LYS A 115 -20.97 -1.47 0.83
CA LYS A 115 -20.73 -2.46 1.91
C LYS A 115 -20.07 -1.85 3.15
N TYR A 116 -19.43 -0.69 3.02
CA TYR A 116 -18.70 -0.03 4.10
C TYR A 116 -19.49 1.12 4.75
N VAL A 117 -20.67 1.44 4.24
CA VAL A 117 -21.53 2.49 4.78
C VAL A 117 -22.78 1.80 5.32
N CYS A 118 -23.14 2.09 6.58
CA CYS A 118 -24.43 1.70 7.13
C CYS A 118 -25.51 2.67 6.63
N ASP A 119 -26.73 2.16 6.43
CA ASP A 119 -27.91 2.99 6.12
C ASP A 119 -28.22 3.98 7.25
#